data_AF-A0A3M1NM16-F1
#
_entry.id   AF-A0A3M1NM16-F1
#
_cell.length_a   1.000
_cell.length_b   1.000
_cell.length_c   1.000
_cell.angle_alpha   90.00
_cell.angle_beta   90.00
_cell.angle_gamma   90.00
#
_symmetry.space_group_name_H-M   'P 1'
#
loop_
_entity.id
_entity.type
_entity.pdbx_description
1 polymer ?
#
loop_
_entity_poly.entity_id
_entity_poly.type
_entity_poly.pdbx_seq_one_letter_code
_entity_poly.pdbx_strand_id
1 'polypeptide(L)' 'MMLLEKDLNSLAILGGPPLFREPLHVGSPNIGNRSALLQRINDLLDRRRLTNRGPFVRELESRLADFL' A
#
# COMPACT_ATOMS: atom_id res chain seq x y z
N MET A 1 -18.57 -9.47 16.18
CA MET A 1 -18.65 -8.19 16.92
C MET A 1 -18.13 -8.47 18.32
N MET A 2 -16.90 -8.03 18.63
CA MET A 2 -16.33 -8.18 19.98
C MET A 2 -17.04 -7.19 20.89
N LEU A 3 -17.73 -7.70 21.91
CA LEU A 3 -18.26 -6.88 23.00
C LEU A 3 -17.06 -6.34 23.78
N LEU A 4 -16.92 -5.02 23.85
CA LEU A 4 -15.96 -4.39 24.76
C LEU A 4 -16.47 -4.64 26.19
N GLU A 5 -15.86 -5.57 26.90
CA GLU A 5 -16.06 -5.65 28.34
C GLU A 5 -15.47 -4.40 28.99
N LYS A 6 -16.25 -3.73 29.84
CA LYS A 6 -15.84 -2.49 30.52
C LYS A 6 -15.00 -2.80 31.77
N ASP A 7 -14.00 -3.66 31.64
CA ASP A 7 -13.01 -3.88 32.70
C ASP A 7 -11.71 -3.20 32.28
N LEU A 8 -11.19 -2.31 33.13
CA LEU A 8 -9.92 -1.63 32.90
C LEU A 8 -8.75 -2.63 32.80
N ASN A 9 -8.80 -3.75 33.55
CA ASN A 9 -7.75 -4.77 33.52
C ASN A 9 -7.67 -5.51 32.17
N SER A 10 -8.69 -5.39 31.31
CA SER A 10 -8.65 -5.95 29.95
C SER A 10 -7.79 -5.14 28.98
N LEU A 11 -7.46 -3.88 29.32
CA LEU A 11 -6.64 -3.03 28.47
C LEU A 11 -5.18 -3.52 28.50
N ALA A 12 -4.61 -3.73 27.32
CA ALA A 12 -3.25 -4.24 27.19
C ALA A 12 -2.18 -3.36 27.88
N ILE A 13 -2.40 -2.04 27.89
CA ILE A 13 -1.51 -1.09 28.58
C ILE A 13 -1.53 -1.26 30.10
N LEU A 14 -2.53 -1.95 30.66
CA LEU A 14 -2.69 -2.26 32.08
C LEU A 14 -2.39 -3.74 32.42
N GLY A 15 -1.77 -4.49 31.49
CA GLY A 15 -1.38 -5.89 31.70
C GLY A 15 -2.35 -6.94 31.15
N GLY A 16 -3.46 -6.50 30.55
CA GLY A 16 -4.35 -7.37 29.77
C GLY A 16 -3.71 -7.85 28.46
N PRO A 17 -4.36 -8.78 27.73
CA PRO A 17 -3.88 -9.21 26.43
C PRO A 17 -4.06 -8.10 25.37
N PRO A 18 -3.16 -7.99 24.37
CA PRO A 18 -3.33 -7.08 23.24
C PRO A 18 -4.59 -7.42 22.43
N LEU A 19 -5.35 -6.40 22.05
CA LEU A 19 -6.57 -6.57 21.25
C LEU A 19 -6.28 -7.11 19.84
N PHE A 20 -5.14 -6.70 19.26
CA PHE A 20 -4.69 -7.13 17.94
C PHE A 20 -3.49 -8.07 18.09
N ARG A 21 -3.47 -9.14 17.28
CA ARG A 21 -2.35 -10.09 17.25
C ARG A 21 -1.10 -9.49 16.62
N GLU A 22 -1.29 -8.56 15.68
CA GLU A 22 -0.24 -7.88 14.94
C GLU A 22 -0.41 -6.37 15.06
N PRO A 23 0.69 -5.59 15.01
CA PRO A 23 0.61 -4.13 15.00
C PRO A 23 -0.15 -3.60 13.78
N LEU A 24 -1.02 -2.62 14.01
CA LEU A 24 -1.68 -1.89 12.93
C LEU A 24 -0.88 -0.61 12.66
N HIS A 25 -0.09 -0.62 11.59
CA HIS A 25 0.76 0.52 11.23
C HIS A 25 0.03 1.55 10.37
N VAL A 26 0.06 2.81 10.80
CA VAL A 26 -0.39 3.94 9.98
C VAL A 26 0.66 4.20 8.89
N GLY A 27 0.20 4.34 7.64
CA GLY A 27 1.07 4.65 6.50
C GLY A 27 1.71 3.43 5.82
N SER A 28 1.30 2.21 6.17
CA SER A 28 1.68 1.02 5.39
C SER A 28 1.32 1.20 3.91
N PRO A 29 2.25 0.98 2.96
CA PRO A 29 1.96 1.15 1.55
C PRO A 29 0.84 0.22 1.07
N ASN A 30 -0.08 0.78 0.27
CA ASN A 30 -1.09 -0.03 -0.41
C ASN A 30 -0.42 -0.92 -1.47
N ILE A 31 -0.70 -2.23 -1.43
CA ILE A 31 -0.18 -3.18 -2.40
C ILE A 31 -1.06 -3.18 -3.66
N GLY A 32 -0.48 -2.74 -4.77
CA GLY A 32 -1.15 -2.73 -6.08
C GLY A 32 -1.18 -4.11 -6.77
N ASN A 33 -1.71 -4.15 -8.00
CA ASN A 33 -1.73 -5.38 -8.80
C ASN A 33 -0.30 -5.78 -9.25
N ARG A 34 0.21 -6.88 -8.68
CA ARG A 34 1.57 -7.38 -8.96
C ARG A 34 1.79 -7.74 -10.43
N SER A 35 0.83 -8.37 -11.09
CA SER A 35 0.96 -8.75 -12.51
C SER A 35 1.02 -7.53 -13.42
N ALA A 36 0.19 -6.51 -13.17
CA ALA A 36 0.21 -5.27 -13.93
C ALA A 36 1.55 -4.53 -13.80
N LEU A 37 2.15 -4.53 -12.59
CA LEU A 37 3.48 -3.97 -12.36
C LEU A 37 4.55 -4.71 -13.17
N LEU A 38 4.59 -6.06 -13.06
CA LEU A 38 5.59 -6.86 -13.76
C LEU A 38 5.45 -6.77 -15.28
N GLN A 39 4.23 -6.69 -15.81
CA GLN A 39 4.01 -6.49 -17.24
C GLN A 39 4.64 -5.18 -17.74
N ARG A 40 4.47 -4.08 -16.99
CA ARG A 40 5.07 -2.78 -17.32
C ARG A 40 6.60 -2.80 -17.19
N ILE A 41 7.13 -3.50 -16.19
CA ILE A 41 8.58 -3.70 -16.04
C ILE A 41 9.17 -4.50 -17.21
N ASN A 42 8.50 -5.55 -17.66
CA ASN A 42 8.96 -6.31 -18.83
C ASN A 42 8.94 -5.43 -20.09
N ASP A 43 7.86 -4.67 -20.33
CA ASP A 43 7.76 -3.78 -21.49
C ASP A 43 8.87 -2.71 -21.54
N LEU A 44 9.22 -2.07 -20.42
CA LEU A 44 10.32 -1.08 -20.42
C LEU A 44 11.69 -1.73 -20.63
N LEU A 45 11.89 -2.98 -20.17
CA LEU A 45 13.13 -3.74 -20.37
C LEU A 45 13.28 -4.16 -21.83
N ASP A 46 12.21 -4.68 -22.45
CA ASP A 46 12.17 -5.06 -23.86
C ASP A 46 12.48 -3.87 -24.78
N ARG A 47 11.93 -2.69 -24.44
CA ARG A 47 12.20 -1.42 -25.14
C ARG A 47 13.57 -0.82 -24.84
N ARG A 48 14.30 -1.34 -23.84
CA ARG A 48 15.57 -0.80 -23.31
C ARG A 48 15.49 0.69 -22.94
N ARG A 49 14.30 1.15 -22.52
CA ARG A 49 14.07 2.55 -22.15
C ARG A 49 13.57 2.64 -20.71
N LEU A 50 14.53 2.76 -19.81
CA LEU A 50 14.29 2.69 -18.36
C LEU A 50 13.99 4.06 -17.73
N THR A 51 14.35 5.14 -18.43
CA THR A 51 14.18 6.53 -17.95
C THR A 51 14.06 7.49 -19.14
N ASN A 52 14.00 8.80 -18.86
CA ASN A 52 14.08 9.92 -19.80
C ASN A 52 13.07 9.84 -20.96
N ARG A 53 11.93 10.50 -20.79
CA ARG A 53 10.82 10.57 -21.77
C ARG A 53 10.23 9.20 -22.14
N GLY A 54 10.24 8.24 -21.22
CA GLY A 54 9.64 6.91 -21.40
C GLY A 54 8.09 6.94 -21.48
N PRO A 55 7.45 5.87 -21.96
CA PRO A 55 5.99 5.83 -22.11
C PRO A 55 5.26 5.95 -20.77
N PHE A 56 5.77 5.30 -19.72
CA PHE A 56 5.08 5.25 -18.42
C PHE A 56 5.11 6.56 -17.64
N VAL A 57 6.15 7.39 -17.77
CA VAL A 57 6.14 8.73 -17.15
C VAL A 57 5.12 9.64 -17.84
N ARG A 58 5.00 9.56 -19.17
CA ARG A 58 4.01 10.34 -19.93
C ARG A 58 2.58 9.92 -19.60
N GLU A 59 2.33 8.61 -19.49
CA GLU A 59 1.02 8.09 -19.06
C GLU A 59 0.67 8.58 -17.65
N LEU A 60 1.63 8.53 -16.72
CA LEU A 60 1.44 9.03 -15.36
C LEU A 60 1.10 10.52 -15.36
N GLU A 61 1.89 11.34 -16.05
CA GLU A 61 1.69 12.79 -16.16
C GLU A 61 0.31 13.12 -16.76
N SER A 62 -0.10 12.43 -17.84
CA SER A 62 -1.42 12.62 -18.45
C SER A 62 -2.54 12.29 -17.47
N ARG A 63 -2.46 11.13 -16.80
CA ARG A 63 -3.50 10.70 -15.85
C ARG A 63 -3.58 11.58 -14.62
N LEU A 64 -2.45 12.14 -14.17
CA LEU A 64 -2.43 13.11 -13.09
C LEU A 64 -3.04 14.43 -13.53
N ALA A 65 -2.74 14.91 -14.75
CA ALA A 65 -3.35 16.12 -15.29
C ALA A 65 -4.88 15.98 -15.47
N ASP A 66 -5.37 14.78 -15.76
CA ASP A 66 -6.82 14.51 -15.82
C ASP A 66 -7.47 14.40 -14.43
N PHE A 67 -6.69 14.04 -13.41
CA PHE A 67 -7.17 13.82 -12.04
C PHE A 67 -7.15 15.09 -11.17
N LEU A 68 -6.15 15.95 -11.38
CA LEU A 68 -5.91 17.19 -10.62
C LEU A 68 -6.66 18.38 -11.22
#